data_AF-A0AAW0XFA8-F1
#
_entry.id   AF-A0AAW0XFA8-F1
#
_cell.length_a   1.000
_cell.length_b   1.000
_cell.length_c   1.000
_cell.angle_alpha   90.00
_cell.angle_beta   90.00
_cell.angle_gamma   90.00
#
_symmetry.space_group_name_H-M   'P 1'
#
loop_
_entity.id
_entity.type
_entity.pdbx_description
1 polymer ?
#
loop_
_entity_poly.entity_id
_entity_poly.type
_entity_poly.pdbx_seq_one_letter_code
_entity_poly.pdbx_strand_id
1 'polypeptide(L)'
;PVAIKFDLRYGDPFWYQNTFGAYIFSMMTSWAIVCDVWYLPLTRRRQQESAVAFANRVKALIAHRGGFVELVWDGFVKYTKSLELKQDQWRKRQQIEFVRHFNLSNAHKSIEKMF
;
A
#
# COMPACT_ATOMS: atom_id res chain seq x y z
N PRO A 1 -1.70 16.44 1.70
CA PRO A 1 -1.74 14.98 1.89
C PRO A 1 -0.37 14.41 1.51
N VAL A 2 0.06 13.34 2.16
CA VAL A 2 1.37 12.72 1.87
C VAL A 2 1.15 11.26 1.51
N ALA A 3 1.78 10.82 0.43
CA ALA A 3 1.90 9.42 0.11
C ALA A 3 3.29 8.94 0.54
N ILE A 4 3.33 7.83 1.27
CA ILE A 4 4.58 7.21 1.73
C ILE A 4 4.54 5.75 1.29
N LYS A 5 5.57 5.33 0.56
CA LYS A 5 5.73 3.94 0.14
C LYS A 5 7.02 3.39 0.71
N PHE A 6 6.93 2.26 1.40
CA PHE A 6 8.07 1.56 1.95
C PHE A 6 8.52 0.46 0.99
N ASP A 7 9.83 0.31 0.83
CA ASP A 7 10.41 -0.81 0.10
C ASP A 7 10.72 -1.96 1.07
N LEU A 8 9.91 -3.02 0.96
CA LEU A 8 9.99 -4.22 1.80
C LEU A 8 11.29 -5.04 1.62
N ARG A 9 12.11 -4.72 0.60
CA ARG A 9 13.41 -5.37 0.40
C ARG A 9 14.44 -4.99 1.46
N TYR A 10 14.29 -3.81 2.07
CA TYR A 10 15.24 -3.29 3.06
C TYR A 10 14.82 -3.55 4.50
N GLY A 11 13.51 -3.56 4.74
CA GLY A 11 12.94 -3.82 6.04
C GLY A 11 11.43 -3.61 6.04
N ASP A 12 10.75 -4.31 6.94
CA ASP A 12 9.32 -4.10 7.16
C ASP A 12 9.14 -2.97 8.19
N PRO A 13 8.49 -1.84 7.85
CA PRO A 13 8.15 -0.80 8.82
C PRO A 13 7.11 -1.29 9.86
N PHE A 14 6.51 -2.46 9.68
CA PHE A 14 5.61 -3.07 10.64
C PHE A 14 6.39 -4.07 11.52
N TRP A 15 6.82 -3.61 12.68
CA TRP A 15 7.70 -4.33 13.62
C TRP A 15 6.95 -5.41 14.44
N TYR A 16 5.97 -6.08 13.84
CA TYR A 16 5.14 -7.08 14.52
C TYR A 16 5.32 -8.45 13.89
N GLN A 17 5.60 -9.44 14.73
CA GLN A 17 5.61 -10.86 14.36
C GLN A 17 4.91 -11.67 15.45
N ASN A 18 4.23 -12.75 15.05
CA ASN A 18 3.46 -13.58 16.00
C ASN A 18 4.35 -14.38 16.96
N THR A 19 5.63 -14.61 16.63
CA THR A 19 6.56 -15.38 17.46
C THR A 19 7.85 -14.61 17.72
N PHE A 20 8.44 -14.84 18.88
CA PHE A 20 9.68 -14.18 19.28
C PHE A 20 10.85 -14.52 18.34
N GLY A 21 10.96 -15.77 17.89
CA GLY A 21 12.01 -16.18 16.94
C GLY A 21 11.90 -15.47 15.59
N ALA A 22 10.69 -15.37 15.02
CA ALA A 22 10.46 -14.65 13.77
C ALA A 22 10.72 -13.14 13.93
N TYR A 23 10.39 -12.58 15.10
CA TYR A 23 10.70 -11.19 15.43
C TYR A 23 12.20 -10.92 15.42
N ILE A 24 12.99 -11.73 16.14
CA ILE A 24 14.45 -11.58 16.19
C ILE A 24 15.07 -11.80 14.81
N PHE A 25 14.61 -12.79 14.05
CA PHE A 25 15.07 -13.00 12.68
C PHE A 25 14.79 -11.78 11.79
N SER A 26 13.55 -11.26 11.82
CA SER A 26 13.16 -10.05 11.09
C SER A 26 14.04 -8.85 11.45
N MET A 27 14.34 -8.68 12.75
CA MET A 27 15.22 -7.62 13.24
C MET A 27 16.65 -7.76 12.72
N MET A 28 17.20 -8.98 12.72
CA MET A 28 18.55 -9.24 12.19
C MET A 28 18.64 -9.06 10.67
N THR A 29 17.55 -9.30 9.94
CA THR A 29 17.50 -9.16 8.47
C THR A 29 17.02 -7.80 7.97
N SER A 30 16.46 -6.95 8.86
CA SER A 30 16.02 -5.61 8.53
C SER A 30 17.17 -4.62 8.76
N TRP A 31 17.64 -3.97 7.70
CA TRP A 31 18.88 -3.20 7.72
C TRP A 31 18.67 -1.71 7.42
N ALA A 32 17.58 -1.35 6.74
CA ALA A 32 17.19 0.03 6.54
C ALA A 32 15.68 0.16 6.31
N ILE A 33 15.11 1.30 6.68
CA ILE A 33 13.77 1.69 6.23
C ILE A 33 13.93 2.68 5.11
N VAL A 34 13.72 2.22 3.88
CA VAL A 34 13.73 3.06 2.69
C VAL A 34 12.29 3.43 2.36
N CYS A 35 12.02 4.74 2.27
CA CYS A 35 10.69 5.23 1.96
C CYS A 35 10.72 6.31 0.86
N ASP A 36 9.83 6.15 -0.11
CA ASP A 36 9.52 7.17 -1.10
C ASP A 36 8.40 8.05 -0.56
N VAL A 37 8.65 9.36 -0.50
CA VAL A 37 7.72 10.34 0.05
C VAL A 37 7.26 11.30 -1.05
N TRP A 38 5.95 11.40 -1.25
CA TRP A 38 5.36 12.36 -2.17
C TRP A 38 4.44 13.34 -1.43
N TYR A 39 4.73 14.62 -1.60
CA TYR A 39 3.84 15.69 -1.17
C TYR A 39 2.80 15.97 -2.25
N LEU A 40 1.53 15.87 -1.88
CA LEU A 40 0.41 16.20 -2.77
C LEU A 40 -0.14 17.60 -2.45
N PRO A 41 -0.74 18.28 -3.44
CA PRO A 41 -1.41 19.55 -3.24
C PRO A 41 -2.42 19.51 -2.08
N LEU A 42 -2.52 20.63 -1.36
CA LEU A 42 -3.47 20.76 -0.26
C LEU A 42 -4.89 20.53 -0.80
N THR A 43 -5.62 19.64 -0.14
CA THR A 43 -6.97 19.28 -0.53
C THR A 43 -7.93 19.79 0.54
N ARG A 44 -8.86 20.67 0.15
CA ARG A 44 -9.91 21.19 1.05
C ARG A 44 -11.22 20.40 0.88
N ARG A 45 -12.02 20.36 1.95
CA ARG A 45 -13.36 19.76 1.94
C ARG A 45 -14.29 20.63 1.10
N ARG A 46 -15.09 20.00 0.23
CA ARG A 46 -16.10 20.72 -0.57
C ARG A 46 -17.34 21.01 0.27
N GLN A 47 -18.13 22.01 -0.12
CA GLN A 47 -19.26 22.52 0.66
C GLN A 47 -20.38 21.48 0.86
N GLN A 48 -20.60 20.59 -0.11
CA GLN A 48 -21.61 19.53 -0.10
C GLN A 48 -21.04 18.13 0.21
N GLU A 49 -19.80 18.05 0.70
CA GLU A 49 -19.10 16.77 0.92
C GLU A 49 -19.14 16.36 2.39
N SER A 50 -19.54 15.10 2.66
CA SER A 50 -19.48 14.52 3.99
C SER A 50 -18.02 14.30 4.44
N ALA A 51 -17.77 14.26 5.75
CA ALA A 51 -16.43 14.03 6.27
C ALA A 51 -15.83 12.69 5.78
N VAL A 52 -16.68 11.65 5.65
CA VAL A 52 -16.29 10.33 5.14
C VAL A 52 -15.94 10.38 3.65
N ALA A 53 -16.77 11.06 2.83
CA ALA A 53 -16.50 11.23 1.41
C ALA A 53 -15.19 12.00 1.16
N PHE A 54 -14.94 13.03 1.97
CA PHE A 54 -13.69 13.77 1.95
C PHE A 54 -12.47 12.89 2.27
N ALA A 55 -12.55 12.09 3.33
CA ALA A 55 -11.48 11.17 3.72
C ALA A 55 -11.19 10.13 2.63
N ASN A 56 -12.24 9.52 2.07
CA ASN A 56 -12.11 8.55 0.98
C ASN A 56 -11.47 9.18 -0.26
N ARG A 57 -11.84 10.41 -0.62
CA ARG A 57 -11.24 11.13 -1.75
C ARG A 57 -9.76 11.43 -1.52
N VAL A 58 -9.39 11.92 -0.34
CA VAL A 58 -7.98 12.19 0.00
C VAL A 58 -7.18 10.89 -0.01
N LYS A 59 -7.76 9.81 0.51
CA LYS A 59 -7.17 8.48 0.48
C LYS A 59 -6.96 7.98 -0.95
N ALA A 60 -7.96 8.11 -1.83
CA ALA A 60 -7.85 7.74 -3.24
C ALA A 60 -6.72 8.51 -3.95
N LEU A 61 -6.59 9.82 -3.66
CA LEU A 61 -5.48 10.63 -4.20
C LEU A 61 -4.11 10.11 -3.75
N ILE A 62 -3.98 9.75 -2.46
CA ILE A 62 -2.74 9.17 -1.91
C ILE A 62 -2.46 7.80 -2.54
N ALA A 63 -3.48 6.94 -2.65
CA ALA A 63 -3.38 5.61 -3.23
C ALA A 63 -2.92 5.68 -4.69
N HIS A 64 -3.56 6.53 -5.48
CA HIS A 64 -3.19 6.76 -6.87
C HIS A 64 -1.76 7.28 -7.01
N ARG A 65 -1.32 8.21 -6.15
CA ARG A 65 0.05 8.74 -6.21
C ARG A 65 1.11 7.70 -5.83
N GLY A 66 0.83 6.86 -4.83
CA GLY A 66 1.73 5.79 -4.39
C GLY A 66 1.67 4.51 -5.23
N GLY A 67 0.73 4.42 -6.18
CA GLY A 67 0.48 3.19 -6.95
C GLY A 67 -0.11 2.07 -6.10
N PHE A 68 -0.85 2.40 -5.05
CA PHE A 68 -1.51 1.45 -4.17
C PHE A 68 -2.92 1.13 -4.68
N VAL A 69 -3.38 -0.11 -4.50
CA VAL A 69 -4.80 -0.42 -4.68
C VAL A 69 -5.61 0.28 -3.60
N GLU A 70 -6.66 1.00 -4.01
CA GLU A 70 -7.59 1.64 -3.10
C GLU A 70 -8.33 0.56 -2.28
N LEU A 71 -8.19 0.62 -0.96
CA LEU A 71 -8.85 -0.27 -0.02
C LEU A 71 -10.03 0.47 0.62
N VAL A 72 -11.08 -0.23 1.04
CA VAL A 72 -12.23 0.38 1.77
C VAL A 72 -11.91 0.61 3.27
N TRP A 73 -10.65 0.43 3.67
CA TRP A 73 -10.20 0.34 5.06
C TRP A 73 -9.96 1.71 5.75
N ASP A 74 -10.38 1.92 7.01
CA ASP A 74 -10.35 3.24 7.66
C ASP A 74 -9.17 3.49 8.64
N GLY A 75 -8.24 2.54 8.80
CA GLY A 75 -7.10 2.69 9.72
C GLY A 75 -7.24 1.96 11.05
N PHE A 76 -8.45 1.60 11.49
CA PHE A 76 -8.66 0.91 12.77
C PHE A 76 -8.48 -0.61 12.63
N VAL A 77 -7.23 -1.08 12.55
CA VAL A 77 -6.90 -2.49 12.85
C VAL A 77 -6.58 -2.60 14.33
N LYS A 78 -7.59 -2.97 15.12
CA LYS A 78 -7.34 -3.61 16.41
C LYS A 78 -7.44 -5.11 16.18
N TYR A 79 -6.38 -5.85 16.49
CA TYR A 79 -6.24 -7.28 16.21
C TYR A 79 -7.48 -8.08 16.64
N THR A 80 -8.27 -8.52 15.68
CA THR A 80 -9.30 -9.55 15.85
C THR A 80 -9.13 -10.56 14.73
N LYS A 81 -9.40 -11.84 15.01
CA LYS A 81 -9.20 -12.96 14.06
C LYS A 81 -9.94 -12.77 12.72
N SER A 82 -11.07 -12.06 12.73
CA SER A 82 -11.83 -11.71 11.52
C SER A 82 -11.13 -10.67 10.62
N LEU A 83 -10.18 -9.90 11.16
CA LEU A 83 -9.39 -8.93 10.42
C LEU A 83 -8.13 -9.56 9.79
N GLU A 84 -7.59 -10.64 10.34
CA GLU A 84 -6.46 -11.40 9.75
C GLU A 84 -6.83 -11.94 8.36
N LEU A 85 -8.02 -12.55 8.25
CA LEU A 85 -8.56 -13.00 6.95
C LEU A 85 -8.73 -11.84 5.95
N LYS A 86 -9.13 -10.66 6.43
CA LYS A 86 -9.28 -9.48 5.58
C LYS A 86 -7.92 -8.93 5.14
N GLN A 87 -6.92 -8.91 6.02
CA GLN A 87 -5.55 -8.53 5.69
C GLN A 87 -4.95 -9.44 4.62
N ASP A 88 -5.19 -10.74 4.70
CA ASP A 88 -4.76 -11.71 3.68
C ASP A 88 -5.42 -11.43 2.33
N GLN A 89 -6.73 -11.18 2.32
CA GLN A 89 -7.44 -10.81 1.11
C GLN A 89 -6.89 -9.52 0.50
N TRP A 90 -6.58 -8.50 1.31
CA TRP A 90 -6.04 -7.23 0.84
C TRP A 90 -4.63 -7.38 0.29
N ARG A 91 -3.75 -8.14 0.96
CA ARG A 91 -2.42 -8.48 0.45
C ARG A 91 -2.50 -9.19 -0.90
N LYS A 92 -3.38 -10.20 -1.01
CA LYS A 92 -3.62 -10.92 -2.27
C LYS A 92 -4.10 -10.00 -3.39
N ARG A 93 -5.02 -9.07 -3.10
CA ARG A 93 -5.47 -8.08 -4.10
C ARG A 93 -4.34 -7.18 -4.60
N GLN A 94 -3.49 -6.69 -3.69
CA GLN A 94 -2.31 -5.90 -4.07
C GLN A 94 -1.36 -6.71 -4.96
N GLN A 95 -1.12 -7.99 -4.64
CA GLN A 95 -0.30 -8.88 -5.47
C GLN A 95 -0.90 -9.12 -6.85
N ILE A 96 -2.21 -9.36 -6.95
CA ILE A 96 -2.91 -9.58 -8.22
C ILE A 96 -2.82 -8.33 -9.11
N GLU A 97 -3.11 -7.15 -8.57
CA GLU A 97 -3.01 -5.90 -9.33
C GLU A 97 -1.56 -5.60 -9.74
N PHE A 98 -0.59 -5.87 -8.87
CA PHE A 98 0.83 -5.75 -9.22
C PHE A 98 1.20 -6.65 -10.40
N VAL A 99 0.81 -7.93 -10.38
CA VAL A 99 1.04 -8.87 -11.49
C VAL A 99 0.37 -8.39 -12.77
N ARG A 100 -0.87 -7.87 -12.67
CA ARG A 100 -1.60 -7.32 -13.82
C ARG A 100 -0.85 -6.15 -14.44
N HIS A 101 -0.40 -5.19 -13.64
CA HIS A 101 0.39 -4.06 -14.13
C HIS A 101 1.74 -4.48 -14.72
N PHE A 102 2.40 -5.46 -14.12
CA PHE A 102 3.67 -6.01 -14.63
C PHE A 102 3.50 -6.66 -16.01
N ASN A 103 2.46 -7.48 -16.18
CA ASN A 103 2.16 -8.16 -17.44
C ASN A 103 1.79 -7.16 -18.55
N LEU A 104 1.00 -6.12 -18.25
CA LEU A 104 0.67 -5.06 -19.22
C LEU A 104 1.92 -4.30 -19.69
N SER A 105 2.82 -3.96 -18.76
CA SER A 105 4.12 -3.35 -19.08
C SER A 105 4.95 -4.23 -20.02
N ASN A 106 5.01 -5.52 -19.75
CA ASN A 106 5.78 -6.45 -20.59
C ASN A 106 5.15 -6.67 -21.96
N ALA A 107 3.81 -6.72 -22.04
CA ALA A 107 3.10 -6.82 -23.30
C ALA A 107 3.36 -5.60 -24.20
N HIS A 108 3.32 -4.38 -23.64
CA HIS A 108 3.65 -3.15 -24.37
C HIS A 108 5.08 -3.18 -24.93
N LYS A 109 6.06 -3.58 -24.11
CA LYS A 109 7.46 -3.70 -24.54
C LYS A 109 7.67 -4.76 -25.62
N SER A 110 6.89 -5.84 -25.64
CA SER A 110 6.94 -6.85 -26.71
C SER A 110 6.40 -6.31 -28.03
N ILE A 111 5.33 -5.50 -27.99
CA ILE A 111 4.75 -4.88 -29.18
C ILE A 111 5.72 -3.85 -29.77
N GLU A 112 6.34 -3.00 -28.94
CA GLU A 112 7.34 -2.02 -29.39
C GLU A 112 8.61 -2.64 -29.98
N LYS A 113 8.94 -3.90 -29.66
CA LYS A 113 10.07 -4.62 -30.26
C LYS A 113 9.73 -5.34 -31.56
N MET A 114 8.44 -5.47 -31.88
CA MET A 114 7.95 -6.09 -33.12
C MET A 114 7.79 -5.07 -34.27
N PHE A 115 7.80 -3.78 -33.98
CA PHE A 115 7.87 -2.68 -34.93
C PHE A 115 9.27 -2.06 -34.98
#